data_AF-A0A1F8GFF0-F1
#
_entry.id   AF-A0A1F8GFF0-F1
#
_cell.length_a   1.000
_cell.length_b   1.000
_cell.length_c   1.000
_cell.angle_alpha   90.00
_cell.angle_beta   90.00
_cell.angle_gamma   90.00
#
_symmetry.space_group_name_H-M   'P 1'
#
loop_
_entity.id
_entity.type
_entity.pdbx_description
1 polymer ?
#
loop_
_entity_poly.entity_id
_entity_poly.type
_entity_poly.pdbx_seq_one_letter_code
_entity_poly.pdbx_strand_id
1 'polypeptide(L)'
;MTAAVHIAVGAVVGLWGSRLAGGLVNSESKLVRLAVQGGTAFFVATASHLVLDAVPHSEVMYGSVLGKWSVLATELVIIFNAIFWICCVRNLNFLIVFSGMAGGAWLDCASLLLDSGFPQNFLLNAVIDFHNYFHSQYVLELSLSLPMQIVIVVFALVFLF
;
A
#
# COMPACT_ATOMS: atom_id res chain seq x y z
N MET A 1 -4.46 11.90 -0.48
CA MET A 1 -4.94 10.65 -1.09
C MET A 1 -3.86 9.72 -1.65
N THR A 2 -2.57 9.95 -1.46
CA THR A 2 -1.52 9.10 -2.05
C THR A 2 -1.42 7.75 -1.34
N ALA A 3 -1.28 7.77 -0.02
CA ALA A 3 -1.28 6.57 0.82
C ALA A 3 -2.55 5.70 0.65
N ALA A 4 -3.69 6.36 0.41
CA ALA A 4 -4.96 5.70 0.11
C ALA A 4 -4.91 4.80 -1.14
N VAL A 5 -4.31 5.31 -2.22
CA VAL A 5 -4.11 4.54 -3.46
C VAL A 5 -3.16 3.37 -3.20
N HIS A 6 -2.03 3.62 -2.54
CA HIS A 6 -1.02 2.60 -2.27
C HIS A 6 -1.57 1.44 -1.42
N ILE A 7 -2.38 1.74 -0.40
CA ILE A 7 -3.03 0.74 0.45
C ILE A 7 -4.07 -0.07 -0.33
N ALA A 8 -4.94 0.60 -1.10
CA ALA A 8 -6.01 -0.06 -1.84
C ALA A 8 -5.45 -0.96 -2.94
N VAL A 9 -4.48 -0.47 -3.72
CA VAL A 9 -3.80 -1.27 -4.75
C VAL A 9 -2.97 -2.39 -4.10
N GLY A 10 -2.24 -2.11 -3.02
CA GLY A 10 -1.50 -3.11 -2.27
C GLY A 10 -2.38 -4.27 -1.76
N ALA A 11 -3.59 -3.96 -1.26
CA ALA A 11 -4.57 -4.97 -0.86
C ALA A 11 -4.98 -5.89 -2.04
N VAL A 12 -5.25 -5.31 -3.22
CA VAL A 12 -5.69 -6.04 -4.42
C VAL A 12 -4.56 -6.89 -4.98
N VAL A 13 -3.42 -6.28 -5.27
CA VAL A 13 -2.30 -6.96 -5.92
C VAL A 13 -1.69 -8.00 -4.96
N GLY A 14 -1.65 -7.70 -3.65
CA GLY A 14 -1.26 -8.67 -2.63
C GLY A 14 -2.20 -9.87 -2.56
N LEU A 15 -3.52 -9.65 -2.61
CA LEU A 15 -4.49 -10.75 -2.67
C LEU A 15 -4.31 -11.60 -3.93
N TRP A 16 -4.10 -10.98 -5.09
CA TRP A 16 -3.85 -11.70 -6.34
C TRP A 16 -2.54 -12.51 -6.29
N GLY A 17 -1.45 -11.90 -5.86
CA GLY A 17 -0.15 -12.56 -5.70
C GLY A 17 -0.22 -13.76 -4.76
N SER A 18 -0.93 -13.62 -3.63
CA SER A 18 -1.13 -14.69 -2.66
C SER A 18 -1.94 -15.87 -3.21
N ARG A 19 -2.94 -15.61 -4.08
CA ARG A 19 -3.72 -16.67 -4.72
C ARG A 19 -2.87 -17.47 -5.68
N LEU A 20 -2.05 -16.78 -6.49
CA LEU A 20 -1.11 -17.44 -7.40
C LEU A 20 -0.09 -18.27 -6.64
N ALA A 21 0.56 -17.71 -5.61
CA ALA A 21 1.50 -18.44 -4.78
C ALA A 21 0.86 -19.62 -4.06
N GLY A 22 -0.37 -19.46 -3.54
CA GLY A 22 -1.10 -20.54 -2.89
C GLY A 22 -1.48 -21.69 -3.84
N GLY A 23 -1.68 -21.41 -5.13
CA GLY A 23 -1.89 -22.43 -6.15
C GLY A 23 -0.61 -23.18 -6.56
N LEU A 24 0.55 -22.54 -6.42
CA LEU A 24 1.86 -23.12 -6.74
C LEU A 24 2.47 -23.90 -5.55
N VAL A 25 2.12 -23.53 -4.32
CA VAL A 25 2.65 -24.17 -3.10
C VAL A 25 1.86 -25.44 -2.79
N ASN A 26 2.42 -26.57 -3.19
CA ASN A 26 1.89 -27.88 -2.81
C ASN A 26 2.42 -28.32 -1.43
N SER A 27 1.94 -27.67 -0.37
CA SER A 27 2.25 -28.05 1.03
C SER A 27 1.01 -28.56 1.74
N GLU A 28 1.16 -29.66 2.49
CA GLU A 28 0.12 -30.22 3.37
C GLU A 28 -0.11 -29.34 4.62
N SER A 29 0.89 -28.55 5.03
CA SER A 29 0.77 -27.66 6.18
C SER A 29 0.04 -26.37 5.82
N LYS A 30 -1.13 -26.18 6.43
CA LYS A 30 -1.92 -24.93 6.30
C LYS A 30 -1.13 -23.71 6.74
N LEU A 31 -0.27 -23.83 7.76
CA LEU A 31 0.56 -22.72 8.25
C LEU A 31 1.62 -22.30 7.23
N VAL A 32 2.30 -23.27 6.61
CA VAL A 32 3.31 -22.97 5.58
C VAL A 32 2.65 -22.31 4.38
N ARG A 33 1.49 -22.81 3.95
CA ARG A 33 0.72 -22.21 2.85
C ARG A 33 0.34 -20.77 3.18
N LEU A 34 -0.20 -20.51 4.38
CA LEU A 34 -0.55 -19.16 4.82
C LEU A 34 0.66 -18.22 4.90
N ALA A 35 1.80 -18.72 5.41
CA ALA A 35 3.02 -17.93 5.51
C ALA A 35 3.55 -17.53 4.13
N VAL A 36 3.55 -18.46 3.16
CA VAL A 36 3.96 -18.13 1.78
C VAL A 36 2.96 -17.17 1.14
N GLN A 37 1.66 -17.40 1.31
CA GLN A 37 0.62 -16.52 0.76
C GLN A 37 0.71 -15.09 1.32
N GLY A 38 0.88 -14.95 2.64
CA GLY A 38 1.03 -13.65 3.31
C GLY A 38 2.35 -12.96 2.93
N GLY A 39 3.45 -13.72 2.89
CA GLY A 39 4.75 -13.21 2.43
C GLY A 39 4.68 -12.71 0.98
N THR A 40 4.13 -13.50 0.07
CA THR A 40 3.94 -13.08 -1.32
C THR A 40 3.02 -11.87 -1.42
N ALA A 41 1.93 -11.82 -0.62
CA ALA A 41 1.05 -10.65 -0.60
C ALA A 41 1.82 -9.38 -0.25
N PHE A 42 2.67 -9.43 0.79
CA PHE A 42 3.49 -8.31 1.22
C PHE A 42 4.51 -7.88 0.14
N PHE A 43 5.25 -8.82 -0.44
CA PHE A 43 6.27 -8.51 -1.44
C PHE A 43 5.68 -7.93 -2.73
N VAL A 44 4.61 -8.53 -3.23
CA VAL A 44 3.94 -8.08 -4.45
C VAL A 44 3.29 -6.71 -4.22
N ALA A 45 2.71 -6.47 -3.04
CA ALA A 45 2.17 -5.16 -2.71
C ALA A 45 3.26 -4.09 -2.56
N THR A 46 4.41 -4.42 -1.97
CA THR A 46 5.59 -3.53 -1.93
C THR A 46 6.06 -3.17 -3.34
N ALA A 47 6.12 -4.14 -4.26
CA ALA A 47 6.46 -3.84 -5.65
C ALA A 47 5.42 -2.93 -6.32
N SER A 48 4.13 -3.13 -6.05
CA SER A 48 3.07 -2.26 -6.58
C SER A 48 3.18 -0.83 -6.05
N HIS A 49 3.59 -0.66 -4.79
CA HIS A 49 3.85 0.64 -4.19
C HIS A 49 4.97 1.37 -4.94
N LEU A 50 6.11 0.72 -5.16
CA LEU A 50 7.24 1.32 -5.90
C LEU A 50 6.86 1.74 -7.34
N VAL A 51 6.00 0.95 -7.99
CA VAL A 51 5.49 1.29 -9.32
C VAL A 51 4.57 2.51 -9.27
N LEU A 52 3.74 2.63 -8.23
CA LEU A 52 2.85 3.77 -8.04
C LEU A 52 3.61 5.04 -7.61
N ASP A 53 4.68 4.91 -6.82
CA ASP A 53 5.59 6.01 -6.47
C ASP A 53 6.27 6.60 -7.69
N ALA A 54 6.59 5.76 -8.69
CA ALA A 54 7.13 6.20 -9.97
C ALA A 54 6.11 6.96 -10.84
N VAL A 55 4.81 6.98 -10.47
CA VAL A 55 3.79 7.76 -11.17
C VAL A 55 3.65 9.14 -10.50
N PRO A 56 3.84 10.25 -11.23
CA PRO A 56 3.76 11.58 -10.63
C PRO A 56 2.37 11.87 -10.05
N HIS A 57 2.34 12.31 -8.80
CA HIS A 57 1.11 12.63 -8.09
C HIS A 57 1.25 13.91 -7.26
N SER A 58 0.16 14.68 -7.15
CA SER A 58 0.17 15.97 -6.47
C SER A 58 0.09 15.80 -4.95
N GLU A 59 1.17 16.12 -4.24
CA GLU A 59 1.20 16.18 -2.76
C GLU A 59 0.61 17.50 -2.20
N VAL A 60 0.18 18.42 -3.07
CA VAL A 60 -0.18 19.81 -2.75
C VAL A 60 -1.29 19.91 -1.69
N MET A 61 -2.16 18.90 -1.58
CA MET A 61 -3.21 18.87 -0.54
C MET A 61 -2.67 18.71 0.89
N TYR A 62 -1.53 18.04 1.09
CA TYR A 62 -0.97 17.82 2.43
C TYR A 62 -0.20 19.03 2.98
N GLY A 63 0.08 20.02 2.11
CA GLY A 63 0.75 21.27 2.49
C GLY A 63 -0.17 22.36 3.04
N SER A 64 -1.49 22.19 3.02
CA SER A 64 -2.44 23.27 3.39
C SER A 64 -3.29 22.96 4.64
N VAL A 65 -3.32 23.94 5.56
CA VAL A 65 -4.24 24.26 6.68
C VAL A 65 -4.62 23.18 7.72
N LEU A 66 -4.79 21.90 7.37
CA LEU A 66 -5.24 20.85 8.31
C LEU A 66 -4.12 19.95 8.85
N GLY A 67 -2.90 20.06 8.32
CA GLY A 67 -1.75 19.26 8.71
C GLY A 67 -1.81 17.84 8.12
N LYS A 68 -0.69 17.42 7.50
CA LYS A 68 -0.48 16.11 6.84
C LYS A 68 -1.07 14.91 7.62
N TRP A 69 -0.92 14.93 8.94
CA TRP A 69 -1.33 13.85 9.83
C TRP A 69 -2.84 13.66 10.00
N SER A 70 -3.63 14.74 10.08
CA SER A 70 -5.07 14.63 10.35
C SER A 70 -5.83 14.10 9.13
N VAL A 71 -5.44 14.55 7.94
CA VAL A 71 -5.96 14.10 6.65
C VAL A 71 -5.58 12.63 6.43
N LEU A 72 -4.30 12.29 6.63
CA LEU A 72 -3.81 10.92 6.47
C LEU A 72 -4.50 9.95 7.43
N ALA A 73 -4.65 10.29 8.71
CA ALA A 73 -5.32 9.46 9.69
C ALA A 73 -6.79 9.18 9.29
N THR A 74 -7.48 10.19 8.78
CA THR A 74 -8.87 10.05 8.32
C THR A 74 -8.97 9.15 7.08
N GLU A 75 -8.09 9.35 6.09
CA GLU A 75 -8.02 8.50 4.89
C GLU A 75 -7.73 7.04 5.24
N LEU A 76 -6.79 6.79 6.16
CA LEU A 76 -6.46 5.46 6.66
C LEU A 76 -7.67 4.78 7.29
N VAL A 77 -8.37 5.46 8.20
CA VAL A 77 -9.55 4.90 8.88
C VAL A 77 -10.64 4.52 7.87
N ILE A 78 -10.92 5.38 6.88
CA ILE A 78 -11.94 5.11 5.86
C ILE A 78 -11.57 3.86 5.04
N ILE A 79 -10.33 3.79 4.57
CA ILE A 79 -9.88 2.71 3.67
C ILE A 79 -9.73 1.39 4.41
N PHE A 80 -9.20 1.41 5.63
CA PHE A 80 -9.16 0.22 6.47
C PHE A 80 -10.55 -0.33 6.74
N ASN A 81 -11.53 0.53 7.08
CA ASN A 81 -12.90 0.08 7.30
C ASN A 81 -13.54 -0.47 6.01
N ALA A 82 -13.33 0.19 4.87
CA ALA A 82 -13.83 -0.28 3.59
C ALA A 82 -13.27 -1.66 3.21
N ILE A 83 -11.95 -1.85 3.33
CA ILE A 83 -11.29 -3.12 3.03
C ILE A 83 -11.71 -4.19 4.04
N PHE A 84 -11.79 -3.86 5.33
CA PHE A 84 -12.26 -4.78 6.37
C PHE A 84 -13.68 -5.28 6.09
N TRP A 85 -14.60 -4.37 5.75
CA TRP A 85 -15.96 -4.72 5.38
C TRP A 85 -16.00 -5.67 4.17
N ILE A 86 -15.21 -5.38 3.13
CA ILE A 86 -15.09 -6.25 1.95
C ILE A 86 -14.56 -7.63 2.35
N CYS A 87 -13.52 -7.70 3.19
CA CYS A 87 -12.99 -8.96 3.70
C CYS A 87 -14.07 -9.79 4.41
N CYS A 88 -14.87 -9.14 5.27
CA CYS A 88 -15.96 -9.78 6.00
C CYS A 88 -17.05 -10.31 5.05
N VAL A 89 -17.54 -9.48 4.14
CA VAL A 89 -18.64 -9.85 3.21
C VAL A 89 -18.21 -10.96 2.26
N ARG A 90 -16.93 -11.00 1.86
CA ARG A 90 -16.41 -11.95 0.86
C ARG A 90 -15.69 -13.16 1.45
N ASN A 91 -15.64 -13.29 2.77
CA ASN A 91 -14.88 -14.33 3.47
C ASN A 91 -13.41 -14.42 2.98
N LEU A 92 -12.79 -13.26 2.70
CA LEU A 92 -11.38 -13.21 2.34
C LEU A 92 -10.53 -13.44 3.59
N ASN A 93 -9.36 -14.07 3.41
CA ASN A 93 -8.44 -14.23 4.52
C ASN A 93 -7.86 -12.86 4.91
N PHE A 94 -8.30 -12.35 6.06
CA PHE A 94 -7.91 -11.03 6.54
C PHE A 94 -6.39 -10.87 6.69
N LEU A 95 -5.67 -11.90 7.13
CA LEU A 95 -4.21 -11.82 7.29
C LEU A 95 -3.51 -11.59 5.96
N ILE A 96 -3.95 -12.25 4.90
CA ILE A 96 -3.38 -12.09 3.55
C ILE A 96 -3.64 -10.68 3.03
N VAL A 97 -4.88 -10.19 3.17
CA VAL A 97 -5.25 -8.84 2.71
C VAL A 97 -4.49 -7.78 3.51
N PHE A 98 -4.40 -7.95 4.84
CA PHE A 98 -3.62 -7.08 5.71
C PHE A 98 -2.13 -7.09 5.35
N SER A 99 -1.53 -8.25 5.05
CA SER A 99 -0.14 -8.33 4.56
C SER A 99 0.04 -7.55 3.25
N GLY A 100 -0.94 -7.62 2.33
CA GLY A 100 -0.94 -6.80 1.11
C GLY A 100 -1.02 -5.30 1.42
N MET A 101 -1.93 -4.89 2.30
CA MET A 101 -2.02 -3.48 2.74
C MET A 101 -0.72 -3.00 3.39
N ALA A 102 -0.10 -3.81 4.25
CA ALA A 102 1.15 -3.49 4.91
C ALA A 102 2.29 -3.34 3.89
N GLY A 103 2.41 -4.26 2.92
CA GLY A 103 3.38 -4.15 1.84
C GLY A 103 3.15 -2.90 0.98
N GLY A 104 1.89 -2.54 0.75
CA GLY A 104 1.50 -1.33 0.04
C GLY A 104 1.72 -0.03 0.80
N ALA A 105 2.07 -0.04 2.09
CA ALA A 105 2.14 1.18 2.90
C ALA A 105 3.41 1.34 3.74
N TRP A 106 4.23 0.30 3.86
CA TRP A 106 5.33 0.33 4.82
C TRP A 106 6.43 1.34 4.48
N LEU A 107 6.64 1.65 3.19
CA LEU A 107 7.58 2.68 2.73
C LEU A 107 7.11 4.09 3.12
N ASP A 108 5.82 4.40 2.92
CA ASP A 108 5.18 5.63 3.43
C ASP A 108 5.27 5.72 4.96
N CYS A 109 5.07 4.61 5.67
CA CYS A 109 5.21 4.59 7.14
C CYS A 109 6.65 4.84 7.59
N ALA A 110 7.64 4.38 6.84
CA ALA A 110 9.06 4.56 7.16
C ALA A 110 9.48 6.04 7.07
N SER A 111 9.02 6.76 6.05
CA SER A 111 9.27 8.20 5.93
C SER A 111 8.60 9.01 7.05
N LEU A 112 7.36 8.64 7.41
CA LEU A 112 6.61 9.27 8.51
C LEU A 112 7.24 9.06 9.89
N LEU A 113 7.87 7.90 10.14
CA LEU A 113 8.58 7.65 11.40
C LEU A 113 9.75 8.63 11.57
N LEU A 114 10.51 8.92 10.51
CA LEU A 114 11.57 9.93 10.58
C LEU A 114 11.04 11.35 10.79
N ASP A 115 9.95 11.72 10.11
CA ASP A 115 9.27 13.02 10.34
C ASP A 115 8.86 13.20 11.82
N SER A 116 8.57 12.09 12.51
CA SER A 116 8.19 12.08 13.94
C SER A 116 9.37 12.08 14.93
N GLY A 117 10.61 12.12 14.45
CA GLY A 117 11.82 12.19 15.28
C GLY A 117 12.34 10.83 15.77
N PHE A 118 11.93 9.72 15.14
CA PHE A 118 12.55 8.43 15.43
C PHE A 118 14.04 8.45 15.10
N PRO A 119 14.91 7.83 15.93
CA PRO A 119 16.35 7.81 15.69
C PRO A 119 16.65 7.12 14.36
N GLN A 120 17.34 7.85 13.48
CA GLN A 120 17.81 7.33 12.21
C GLN A 120 18.76 6.15 12.46
N ASN A 121 18.53 5.06 11.73
CA ASN A 121 19.47 3.96 11.63
C ASN A 121 19.79 3.70 10.15
N PHE A 122 20.89 2.99 9.89
CA PHE A 122 21.35 2.71 8.53
C PHE A 122 20.26 2.07 7.65
N LEU A 123 19.48 1.15 8.22
CA LEU A 123 18.42 0.44 7.49
C LEU A 123 17.31 1.41 7.05
N LEU A 124 16.88 2.30 7.95
CA LEU A 124 15.84 3.28 7.69
C LEU A 124 16.27 4.30 6.64
N ASN A 125 17.53 4.75 6.68
CA ASN A 125 18.09 5.64 5.65
C ASN A 125 18.15 4.93 4.28
N ALA A 126 18.62 3.68 4.22
CA ALA A 126 18.67 2.94 2.95
C ALA A 126 17.28 2.71 2.34
N VAL A 127 16.26 2.46 3.15
CA VAL A 127 14.87 2.33 2.71
C VAL A 127 14.33 3.64 2.15
N ILE A 128 14.68 4.77 2.78
CA ILE A 128 14.20 6.09 2.37
C ILE A 128 14.92 6.58 1.12
N ASP A 129 16.23 6.37 1.02
CA ASP A 129 16.98 6.65 -0.20
C ASP A 129 16.42 5.85 -1.37
N PHE A 130 16.05 4.60 -1.13
CA PHE A 130 15.39 3.76 -2.14
C PHE A 130 14.02 4.31 -2.52
N HIS A 131 13.15 4.65 -1.57
CA HIS A 131 11.83 5.24 -1.83
C HIS A 131 11.91 6.59 -2.57
N ASN A 132 12.79 7.49 -2.13
CA ASN A 132 13.02 8.80 -2.77
C ASN A 132 13.63 8.67 -4.17
N TYR A 133 14.43 7.62 -4.42
CA TYR A 133 14.94 7.33 -5.76
C TYR A 133 13.80 7.06 -6.75
N PHE A 134 12.77 6.30 -6.38
CA PHE A 134 11.62 6.07 -7.28
C PHE A 134 10.78 7.32 -7.51
N HIS A 135 10.61 8.17 -6.49
CA HIS A 135 9.96 9.47 -6.66
C HIS A 135 10.73 10.42 -7.60
N SER A 136 12.06 10.35 -7.63
CA SER A 136 12.90 11.31 -8.38
C SER A 136 13.21 10.90 -9.83
N GLN A 137 13.07 9.62 -10.19
CA GLN A 137 13.43 9.11 -11.52
C GLN A 137 12.42 9.47 -12.63
N TYR A 138 11.16 9.74 -12.30
CA TYR A 138 10.09 9.93 -13.29
C TYR A 138 9.31 11.23 -13.07
N VAL A 139 9.96 12.36 -13.27
CA VAL A 139 9.29 13.67 -13.31
C VAL A 139 8.64 13.86 -14.69
N LEU A 140 7.50 13.20 -14.91
CA LEU A 140 6.57 13.57 -15.98
C LEU A 140 5.77 14.79 -15.52
N GLU A 141 5.69 15.84 -16.34
CA GLU A 141 4.94 17.08 -16.04
C GLU A 141 3.42 16.86 -15.82
N LEU A 142 2.92 15.65 -16.02
CA LEU A 142 1.54 15.26 -15.75
C LEU A 142 1.39 14.74 -14.32
N SER A 143 0.90 15.61 -13.42
CA SER A 143 0.44 15.18 -12.09
C SER A 143 -0.97 14.58 -12.19
N LEU A 144 -1.18 13.38 -11.65
CA LEU A 144 -2.53 12.80 -11.55
C LEU A 144 -3.43 13.65 -10.65
N SER A 145 -4.56 14.10 -11.19
CA SER A 145 -5.58 14.85 -10.44
C SER A 145 -6.21 13.98 -9.35
N LEU A 146 -6.66 14.60 -8.26
CA LEU A 146 -7.32 13.91 -7.14
C LEU A 146 -8.55 13.07 -7.57
N PRO A 147 -9.42 13.51 -8.49
CA PRO A 147 -10.48 12.66 -9.04
C PRO A 147 -9.95 11.36 -9.65
N MET A 148 -8.80 11.40 -10.33
CA MET A 148 -8.22 10.22 -10.96
C MET A 148 -7.65 9.24 -9.93
N GLN A 149 -7.07 9.74 -8.84
CA GLN A 149 -6.65 8.91 -7.69
C GLN A 149 -7.85 8.23 -7.01
N ILE A 150 -8.96 8.96 -6.82
CA ILE A 150 -10.22 8.37 -6.32
C ILE A 150 -10.71 7.27 -7.25
N VAL A 151 -10.70 7.49 -8.57
CA VAL A 151 -11.13 6.49 -9.55
C VAL A 151 -10.25 5.24 -9.46
N ILE A 152 -8.93 5.38 -9.32
CA ILE A 152 -8.02 4.23 -9.15
C ILE A 152 -8.35 3.47 -7.86
N VAL A 153 -8.58 4.16 -6.74
CA VAL A 153 -8.97 3.53 -5.46
C VAL A 153 -10.28 2.79 -5.62
N VAL A 154 -11.32 3.43 -6.15
CA VAL A 154 -12.63 2.81 -6.35
C VAL A 154 -12.51 1.60 -7.28
N PHE A 155 -11.80 1.73 -8.39
CA PHE A 155 -11.60 0.64 -9.33
C PHE A 155 -10.84 -0.52 -8.68
N ALA A 156 -9.76 -0.25 -7.94
CA ALA A 156 -9.02 -1.25 -7.18
C ALA A 156 -9.94 -1.97 -6.17
N LEU A 157 -10.73 -1.22 -5.39
CA LEU A 157 -11.68 -1.80 -4.43
C LEU A 157 -12.77 -2.64 -5.12
N VAL A 158 -13.20 -2.28 -6.33
CA VAL A 158 -14.12 -3.12 -7.15
C VAL A 158 -13.49 -4.46 -7.49
N PHE A 159 -12.18 -4.56 -7.71
CA PHE A 159 -11.50 -5.85 -7.93
C PHE A 159 -11.32 -6.71 -6.65
N LEU A 160 -11.66 -6.17 -5.47
CA LEU A 160 -11.82 -6.96 -4.25
C LEU A 160 -13.23 -7.57 -4.12
N PHE A 161 -14.22 -7.09 -4.90
CA PHE A 161 -15.52 -7.76 -5.12
C PHE A 161 -15.41 -8.87 -6.17
#